data_AF-A0A6C0H7Z3-F1
#
_entry.id   AF-A0A6C0H7Z3-F1
#
_cell.length_a   1.000
_cell.length_b   1.000
_cell.length_c   1.000
_cell.angle_alpha   90.00
_cell.angle_beta   90.00
_cell.angle_gamma   90.00
#
_symmetry.space_group_name_H-M   'P 1'
#
loop_
_entity.id
_entity.type
_entity.pdbx_description
1 polymer ?
#
loop_
_entity_poly.entity_id
_entity_poly.type
_entity_poly.pdbx_seq_one_letter_code
_entity_poly.pdbx_strand_id
1 'polypeptide(L)'
;MLQWNYYLAWNNQLLQMEYEEQLCICKKHSKHLYMKFIILIYNTYNNNTNIYYLLNELSILDNINQNNHYYFINYIILLLINNRALRIINIITNNIYDYSRDQYKYPIIIYLLQFSIFHNIIFKELQLYIIELSKDSIGSKILHYMLEILDINKINYIINILNNYFSKGYKYIYTNYIYQIIIQLYPQNKKYYLYHILNNFIEISTNQYGCIIVYILLEDETIYLHIITNIIIHFNNLYLNKYSFYIILKSIDYITPEYTKQLFNILFNNIILYSIDKYGLRIIKKLINKKLILFNDIYTYNNIIIILNYYKNNYNKNKNFSIIPYILKNSNYYN
;
A
#
# COMPACT_ATOMS: atom_id res chain seq x y z
N MET A 1 -6.35 -0.40 21.76
CA MET A 1 -6.02 -1.05 20.47
C MET A 1 -6.65 -0.24 19.35
N LEU A 2 -5.82 0.45 18.56
CA LEU A 2 -6.26 1.25 17.41
C LEU A 2 -7.00 0.34 16.42
N GLN A 3 -8.19 0.77 16.00
CA GLN A 3 -8.95 0.09 14.96
C GLN A 3 -8.12 0.13 13.67
N TRP A 4 -7.76 -1.04 13.15
CA TRP A 4 -7.21 -1.14 11.80
C TRP A 4 -8.28 -0.55 10.85
N ASN A 5 -7.88 0.33 9.94
CA ASN A 5 -8.74 1.00 8.96
C ASN A 5 -7.95 0.93 7.66
N TYR A 6 -8.58 0.62 6.53
CA TYR A 6 -7.89 0.54 5.24
C TYR A 6 -7.11 1.82 4.92
N TYR A 7 -7.70 3.01 5.11
CA TYR A 7 -6.98 4.27 4.94
C TYR A 7 -5.82 4.39 5.93
N LEU A 8 -5.97 3.91 7.15
CA LEU A 8 -4.87 3.86 8.11
C LEU A 8 -3.88 2.74 7.78
N ALA A 9 -4.23 1.65 7.10
CA ALA A 9 -3.32 0.56 6.77
C ALA A 9 -2.48 0.93 5.56
N TRP A 10 -3.11 1.50 4.53
CA TRP A 10 -2.44 2.18 3.43
C TRP A 10 -1.61 3.35 3.94
N ASN A 11 -2.17 4.25 4.74
CA ASN A 11 -1.40 5.35 5.33
C ASN A 11 -0.37 4.83 6.32
N ASN A 12 -0.53 3.71 7.01
CA ASN A 12 0.52 3.16 7.88
C ASN A 12 1.61 2.48 7.04
N GLN A 13 1.27 1.90 5.89
CA GLN A 13 2.23 1.37 4.93
C GLN A 13 3.04 2.53 4.30
N LEU A 14 2.37 3.61 3.89
CA LEU A 14 3.00 4.86 3.45
C LEU A 14 3.75 5.58 4.57
N LEU A 15 3.19 5.69 5.78
CA LEU A 15 3.84 6.29 6.94
C LEU A 15 5.03 5.44 7.36
N GLN A 16 5.01 4.13 7.23
CA GLN A 16 6.19 3.29 7.45
C GLN A 16 7.25 3.57 6.37
N MET A 17 6.84 3.86 5.13
CA MET A 17 7.74 4.34 4.07
C MET A 17 8.26 5.78 4.30
N GLU A 18 7.46 6.67 4.92
CA GLU A 18 7.79 8.08 5.22
C GLU A 18 8.52 8.27 6.56
N TYR A 19 8.28 7.43 7.56
CA TYR A 19 8.95 7.50 8.88
C TYR A 19 10.42 7.09 8.76
N GLU A 20 10.73 6.15 7.85
CA GLU A 20 12.09 5.86 7.39
C GLU A 20 12.75 7.10 6.75
N GLU A 21 11.99 8.01 6.13
CA GLU A 21 12.50 9.28 5.59
C GLU A 21 12.65 10.38 6.66
N GLN A 22 11.68 10.53 7.58
CA GLN A 22 11.65 11.63 8.55
C GLN A 22 12.75 11.56 9.62
N LEU A 23 13.24 10.37 9.96
CA LEU A 23 14.45 10.20 10.78
C LEU A 23 15.69 10.83 10.13
N CYS A 24 15.66 11.09 8.82
CA CYS A 24 16.78 11.65 8.06
C CYS A 24 16.68 13.15 7.73
N ILE A 25 15.50 13.79 7.83
CA ILE A 25 15.25 15.11 7.19
C ILE A 25 15.21 16.32 8.19
N CYS A 26 15.47 16.14 9.48
CA CYS A 26 15.38 17.27 10.42
C CYS A 26 16.50 18.33 10.23
N LYS A 27 16.24 19.45 9.50
CA LYS A 27 16.37 20.86 9.99
C LYS A 27 16.01 21.97 8.95
N LYS A 28 15.33 23.00 9.48
CA LYS A 28 14.78 24.25 8.88
C LYS A 28 15.76 25.20 8.14
N HIS A 29 16.98 24.81 7.80
CA HIS A 29 18.01 25.74 7.27
C HIS A 29 18.05 25.91 5.73
N SER A 30 17.22 25.18 4.97
CA SER A 30 17.31 25.09 3.50
C SER A 30 16.84 26.32 2.72
N LYS A 31 16.08 27.25 3.29
CA LYS A 31 15.52 28.38 2.53
C LYS A 31 16.47 29.57 2.39
N HIS A 32 17.28 29.84 3.41
CA HIS A 32 18.19 31.00 3.44
C HIS A 32 19.50 30.76 2.65
N LEU A 33 19.97 29.51 2.63
CA LEU A 33 21.13 29.11 1.82
C LEU A 33 20.80 29.15 0.32
N TYR A 34 19.53 28.99 -0.07
CA TYR A 34 19.06 28.94 -1.45
C TYR A 34 19.21 30.28 -2.16
N MET A 35 18.86 31.37 -1.47
CA MET A 35 19.01 32.72 -2.00
C MET A 35 20.49 33.14 -2.10
N LYS A 36 21.34 32.74 -1.15
CA LYS A 36 22.80 32.96 -1.24
C LYS A 36 23.44 32.18 -2.40
N PHE A 37 22.96 30.97 -2.69
CA PHE A 37 23.48 30.12 -3.76
C PHE A 37 23.14 30.65 -5.17
N ILE A 38 21.93 31.19 -5.37
CA ILE A 38 21.54 31.81 -6.65
C ILE A 38 22.41 33.04 -6.95
N ILE A 39 22.74 33.84 -5.92
CA ILE A 39 23.61 35.02 -6.05
C ILE A 39 25.04 34.61 -6.42
N LEU A 40 25.56 33.50 -5.87
CA LEU A 40 26.87 32.94 -6.21
C LEU A 40 26.92 32.38 -7.65
N ILE A 41 25.86 31.70 -8.09
CA ILE A 41 25.74 31.20 -9.47
C ILE A 41 25.77 32.36 -10.46
N TYR A 42 25.02 33.44 -10.20
CA TYR A 42 24.98 34.60 -11.09
C TYR A 42 26.36 35.25 -11.27
N ASN A 43 27.20 35.22 -10.23
CA ASN A 43 28.51 35.86 -10.24
C ASN A 43 29.65 34.99 -10.81
N THR A 44 29.42 33.69 -11.07
CA THR A 44 30.48 32.72 -11.45
C THR A 44 30.45 32.31 -12.93
N TYR A 45 29.50 32.82 -13.71
CA TYR A 45 29.25 32.44 -15.11
C TYR A 45 30.39 32.71 -16.12
N ASN A 46 31.52 33.29 -15.71
CA ASN A 46 32.52 33.78 -16.66
C ASN A 46 33.84 32.99 -16.78
N ASN A 47 34.18 31.99 -15.95
CA ASN A 47 35.51 31.36 -16.05
C ASN A 47 35.53 29.82 -15.98
N ASN A 48 36.03 29.20 -17.06
CA ASN A 48 36.23 27.74 -17.25
C ASN A 48 37.20 27.09 -16.25
N THR A 49 38.02 27.86 -15.54
CA THR A 49 39.03 27.36 -14.59
C THR A 49 38.43 26.83 -13.28
N ASN A 50 37.24 27.28 -12.90
CA ASN A 50 36.59 26.84 -11.65
C ASN A 50 35.93 25.46 -11.74
N ILE A 51 35.60 24.98 -12.94
CA ILE A 51 35.01 23.64 -13.12
C ILE A 51 36.02 22.56 -12.74
N TYR A 52 37.31 22.75 -13.04
CA TYR A 52 38.36 21.78 -12.67
C TYR A 52 38.59 21.69 -11.16
N TYR A 53 38.49 22.82 -10.45
CA TYR A 53 38.54 22.85 -8.97
C TYR A 53 37.29 22.22 -8.33
N LEU A 54 36.10 22.45 -8.90
CA LEU A 54 34.84 21.79 -8.50
C LEU A 54 34.83 20.28 -8.79
N LEU A 55 35.52 19.84 -9.85
CA LEU A 55 35.71 18.42 -10.18
C LEU A 55 36.71 17.73 -9.22
N ASN A 56 37.69 18.44 -8.66
CA ASN A 56 38.57 17.90 -7.61
C ASN A 56 37.86 17.81 -6.24
N GLU A 57 36.85 18.66 -6.00
CA GLU A 57 35.91 18.50 -4.88
C GLU A 57 35.00 17.26 -5.04
N LEU A 58 34.95 16.58 -6.20
CA LEU A 58 34.18 15.32 -6.36
C LEU A 58 34.80 14.08 -5.68
N SER A 59 35.92 14.22 -4.97
CA SER A 59 36.26 13.30 -3.87
C SER A 59 35.19 13.29 -2.75
N ILE A 60 34.18 14.17 -2.84
CA ILE A 60 32.98 14.22 -1.99
C ILE A 60 31.89 13.22 -2.42
N LEU A 61 31.94 12.59 -3.60
CA LEU A 61 31.01 11.48 -3.92
C LEU A 61 31.15 10.29 -2.96
N ASP A 62 32.33 10.12 -2.35
CA ASP A 62 32.60 9.15 -1.29
C ASP A 62 32.32 9.71 0.12
N ASN A 63 32.17 11.04 0.28
CA ASN A 63 31.93 11.75 1.55
C ASN A 63 30.55 12.44 1.59
N ILE A 64 29.50 11.79 1.09
CA ILE A 64 28.12 12.30 1.20
C ILE A 64 27.66 12.13 2.66
N ASN A 65 27.99 13.10 3.52
CA ASN A 65 27.48 13.19 4.89
C ASN A 65 26.25 14.12 4.95
N GLN A 66 25.13 13.53 5.41
CA GLN A 66 23.83 14.01 5.95
C GLN A 66 23.29 15.45 5.73
N ASN A 67 24.05 16.48 5.37
CA ASN A 67 23.60 17.88 5.54
C ASN A 67 23.44 18.73 4.26
N ASN A 68 23.85 18.29 3.06
CA ASN A 68 23.88 19.14 1.85
C ASN A 68 23.10 18.61 0.62
N HIS A 69 22.01 17.86 0.84
CA HIS A 69 21.36 17.04 -0.18
C HIS A 69 20.60 17.82 -1.30
N TYR A 70 19.92 18.92 -0.99
CA TYR A 70 19.09 19.62 -2.00
C TYR A 70 19.91 20.46 -2.98
N TYR A 71 21.07 20.97 -2.55
CA TYR A 71 21.96 21.79 -3.37
C TYR A 71 22.75 20.97 -4.38
N PHE A 72 23.17 19.75 -4.01
CA PHE A 72 23.94 18.88 -4.87
C PHE A 72 23.11 18.32 -6.03
N ILE A 73 21.84 18.00 -5.77
CA ILE A 73 20.88 17.58 -6.80
C ILE A 73 20.63 18.75 -7.78
N ASN A 74 20.34 19.96 -7.30
CA ASN A 74 20.19 21.14 -8.17
C ASN A 74 21.47 21.51 -8.96
N TYR A 75 22.65 21.22 -8.40
CA TYR A 75 23.95 21.41 -9.06
C TYR A 75 24.18 20.38 -10.19
N ILE A 76 23.87 19.10 -9.94
CA ILE A 76 23.89 18.06 -10.98
C ILE A 76 22.86 18.39 -12.07
N ILE A 77 21.68 18.89 -11.71
CA ILE A 77 20.63 19.35 -12.64
C ILE A 77 21.14 20.45 -13.58
N LEU A 78 21.79 21.49 -13.03
CA LEU A 78 22.39 22.58 -13.80
C LEU A 78 23.54 22.12 -14.72
N LEU A 79 24.28 21.09 -14.32
CA LEU A 79 25.37 20.50 -15.11
C LEU A 79 24.84 19.57 -16.22
N LEU A 80 23.77 18.81 -15.96
CA LEU A 80 23.11 17.91 -16.92
C LEU A 80 22.44 18.68 -18.07
N ILE A 81 21.83 19.83 -17.78
CA ILE A 81 21.14 20.68 -18.77
C ILE A 81 22.13 21.32 -19.78
N ASN A 82 23.40 21.51 -19.40
CA ASN A 82 24.35 22.31 -20.18
C ASN A 82 25.36 21.51 -21.04
N ASN A 83 25.17 20.20 -21.27
CA ASN A 83 26.02 19.36 -22.15
C ASN A 83 27.54 19.35 -21.83
N ARG A 84 27.98 19.91 -20.70
CA ARG A 84 29.40 19.99 -20.29
C ARG A 84 29.81 18.89 -19.31
N ALA A 85 28.94 17.90 -19.06
CA ALA A 85 29.06 16.93 -17.98
C ALA A 85 28.98 15.45 -18.44
N LEU A 86 29.43 15.12 -19.65
CA LEU A 86 29.49 13.73 -20.16
C LEU A 86 30.18 12.76 -19.19
N ARG A 87 31.23 13.21 -18.51
CA ARG A 87 31.93 12.41 -17.48
C ARG A 87 31.04 12.08 -16.28
N ILE A 88 30.25 13.04 -15.81
CA ILE A 88 29.35 12.85 -14.66
C ILE A 88 28.19 11.94 -15.05
N ILE A 89 27.62 12.15 -16.25
CA ILE A 89 26.61 11.24 -16.81
C ILE A 89 27.14 9.82 -16.83
N ASN A 90 28.34 9.60 -17.39
CA ASN A 90 28.94 8.27 -17.46
C ASN A 90 29.17 7.63 -16.08
N ILE A 91 29.62 8.41 -15.08
CA ILE A 91 29.79 7.90 -13.71
C ILE A 91 28.44 7.47 -13.13
N ILE A 92 27.40 8.31 -13.25
CA ILE A 92 26.07 7.98 -12.72
C ILE A 92 25.49 6.78 -13.47
N THR A 93 25.60 6.74 -14.79
CA THR A 93 25.04 5.65 -15.60
C THR A 93 25.73 4.32 -15.35
N ASN A 94 27.02 4.32 -15.00
CA ASN A 94 27.76 3.11 -14.65
C ASN A 94 27.43 2.59 -13.24
N ASN A 95 26.82 3.42 -12.37
CA ASN A 95 26.53 3.09 -10.97
C ASN A 95 25.01 3.11 -10.67
N ILE A 96 24.15 2.96 -11.69
CA ILE A 96 22.68 3.06 -11.53
C ILE A 96 22.15 2.09 -10.49
N TYR A 97 22.59 0.83 -10.52
CA TYR A 97 22.15 -0.17 -9.56
C TYR A 97 22.55 0.19 -8.13
N ASP A 98 23.83 0.54 -7.89
CA ASP A 98 24.30 0.91 -6.55
C ASP A 98 23.55 2.14 -6.02
N TYR A 99 23.30 3.13 -6.90
CA TYR A 99 22.56 4.33 -6.54
C TYR A 99 21.10 4.03 -6.24
N SER A 100 20.50 3.03 -6.92
CA SER A 100 19.13 2.59 -6.67
C SER A 100 18.92 1.94 -5.29
N ARG A 101 20.00 1.60 -4.59
CA ARG A 101 19.96 1.00 -3.24
C ARG A 101 20.47 1.94 -2.14
N ASP A 102 21.03 3.08 -2.52
CA ASP A 102 21.60 4.05 -1.58
C ASP A 102 20.55 5.11 -1.22
N GLN A 103 20.26 5.23 0.08
CA GLN A 103 19.26 6.15 0.64
C GLN A 103 19.47 7.62 0.28
N TYR A 104 20.69 8.02 -0.08
CA TYR A 104 21.03 9.39 -0.43
C TYR A 104 21.20 9.60 -1.94
N LYS A 105 21.49 8.54 -2.71
CA LYS A 105 21.76 8.63 -4.15
C LYS A 105 20.56 8.25 -5.02
N TYR A 106 19.61 7.46 -4.51
CA TYR A 106 18.41 7.07 -5.27
C TYR A 106 17.57 8.24 -5.83
N PRO A 107 17.48 9.43 -5.20
CA PRO A 107 16.73 10.54 -5.78
C PRO A 107 17.31 11.01 -7.13
N ILE A 108 18.61 10.76 -7.37
CA ILE A 108 19.24 11.03 -8.66
C ILE A 108 18.62 10.15 -9.74
N ILE A 109 18.36 8.86 -9.45
CA ILE A 109 17.73 7.93 -10.40
C ILE A 109 16.30 8.37 -10.72
N ILE A 110 15.51 8.73 -9.70
CA ILE A 110 14.14 9.24 -9.88
C ILE A 110 14.15 10.51 -10.74
N TYR A 111 15.10 11.41 -10.52
CA TYR A 111 15.22 12.61 -11.31
C TYR A 111 15.62 12.32 -12.76
N LEU A 112 16.59 11.43 -12.99
CA LEU A 112 16.99 11.02 -14.34
C LEU A 112 15.84 10.36 -15.10
N LEU A 113 14.94 9.64 -14.42
CA LEU A 113 13.71 9.10 -15.04
C LEU A 113 12.79 10.19 -15.61
N GLN A 114 12.90 11.45 -15.19
CA GLN A 114 12.13 12.56 -15.80
C GLN A 114 12.56 12.87 -17.23
N PHE A 115 13.75 12.43 -17.66
CA PHE A 115 14.26 12.65 -19.01
C PHE A 115 14.28 11.36 -19.81
N SER A 116 13.57 11.36 -20.94
CA SER A 116 13.42 10.19 -21.81
C SER A 116 14.75 9.59 -22.30
N ILE A 117 15.79 10.42 -22.44
CA ILE A 117 17.14 10.01 -22.86
C ILE A 117 17.74 8.95 -21.90
N PHE A 118 17.40 8.99 -20.61
CA PHE A 118 17.94 8.04 -19.62
C PHE A 118 17.09 6.78 -19.44
N HIS A 119 15.88 6.71 -20.00
CA HIS A 119 14.97 5.58 -19.81
C HIS A 119 15.58 4.24 -20.24
N ASN A 120 16.26 4.22 -21.39
CA ASN A 120 16.88 3.01 -21.92
C ASN A 120 18.01 2.49 -21.04
N ILE A 121 18.88 3.40 -20.56
CA ILE A 121 20.04 3.00 -19.75
C ILE A 121 19.61 2.58 -18.35
N ILE A 122 18.69 3.33 -17.72
CA ILE A 122 18.15 2.98 -16.40
C ILE A 122 17.44 1.62 -16.44
N PHE A 123 16.60 1.40 -17.45
CA PHE A 123 15.93 0.11 -17.61
C PHE A 123 16.95 -1.02 -17.83
N LYS A 124 17.94 -0.83 -18.70
CA LYS A 124 18.94 -1.86 -18.99
C LYS A 124 19.73 -2.28 -17.73
N GLU A 125 20.09 -1.32 -16.87
CA GLU A 125 20.83 -1.59 -15.64
C GLU A 125 19.97 -2.20 -14.54
N LEU A 126 18.67 -1.88 -14.49
CA LEU A 126 17.77 -2.33 -13.41
C LEU A 126 16.90 -3.55 -13.75
N GLN A 127 16.72 -3.91 -15.03
CA GLN A 127 15.77 -4.94 -15.47
C GLN A 127 16.01 -6.32 -14.84
N LEU A 128 17.26 -6.67 -14.51
CA LEU A 128 17.59 -7.95 -13.87
C LEU A 128 17.30 -7.97 -12.36
N TYR A 129 17.11 -6.79 -11.76
CA TYR A 129 16.97 -6.61 -10.31
C TYR A 129 15.56 -6.22 -9.88
N ILE A 130 14.57 -6.30 -10.78
CA ILE A 130 13.19 -5.88 -10.50
C ILE A 130 12.62 -6.53 -9.23
N ILE A 131 12.87 -7.83 -9.01
CA ILE A 131 12.39 -8.52 -7.80
C ILE A 131 13.11 -7.99 -6.55
N GLU A 132 14.41 -7.71 -6.63
CA GLU A 132 15.18 -7.17 -5.50
C GLU A 132 14.71 -5.76 -5.14
N LEU A 133 14.59 -4.88 -6.14
CA LEU A 133 14.07 -3.52 -5.99
C LEU A 133 12.63 -3.53 -5.44
N SER A 134 11.80 -4.50 -5.83
CA SER A 134 10.44 -4.58 -5.29
C SER A 134 10.40 -4.91 -3.79
N LYS A 135 11.48 -5.44 -3.21
CA LYS A 135 11.53 -5.87 -1.81
C LYS A 135 12.07 -4.82 -0.85
N ASP A 136 12.62 -3.72 -1.35
CA ASP A 136 13.18 -2.65 -0.53
C ASP A 136 12.37 -1.35 -0.65
N SER A 137 12.53 -0.45 0.32
CA SER A 137 11.79 0.81 0.38
C SER A 137 12.19 1.80 -0.70
N ILE A 138 13.43 1.73 -1.18
CA ILE A 138 14.00 2.65 -2.15
C ILE A 138 13.72 2.18 -3.58
N GLY A 139 14.05 0.94 -3.89
CA GLY A 139 13.83 0.34 -5.20
C GLY A 139 12.36 0.25 -5.55
N SER A 140 11.46 0.07 -4.58
CA SER A 140 10.02 0.15 -4.83
C SER A 140 9.58 1.56 -5.28
N LYS A 141 10.17 2.62 -4.73
CA LYS A 141 9.92 3.99 -5.23
C LYS A 141 10.40 4.14 -6.67
N ILE A 142 11.60 3.66 -6.98
CA ILE A 142 12.12 3.69 -8.36
C ILE A 142 11.23 2.88 -9.30
N LEU A 143 10.81 1.67 -8.92
CA LEU A 143 9.90 0.86 -9.72
C LEU A 143 8.56 1.55 -9.96
N HIS A 144 8.01 2.24 -8.96
CA HIS A 144 6.80 3.04 -9.15
C HIS A 144 7.01 4.11 -10.24
N TYR A 145 8.07 4.93 -10.15
CA TYR A 145 8.37 5.92 -11.19
C TYR A 145 8.64 5.27 -12.57
N MET A 146 9.30 4.12 -12.60
CA MET A 146 9.52 3.36 -13.83
C MET A 146 8.20 2.89 -14.45
N LEU A 147 7.23 2.46 -13.64
CA LEU A 147 5.90 2.12 -14.13
C LEU A 147 5.20 3.38 -14.69
N GLU A 148 5.23 4.51 -14.00
CA GLU A 148 4.53 5.71 -14.48
C GLU A 148 5.10 6.31 -15.78
N ILE A 149 6.42 6.24 -15.98
CA ILE A 149 7.11 7.09 -16.96
C ILE A 149 7.66 6.32 -18.18
N LEU A 150 8.00 5.03 -18.05
CA LEU A 150 8.60 4.28 -19.15
C LEU A 150 7.61 3.98 -20.29
N ASP A 151 8.11 3.55 -21.44
CA ASP A 151 7.25 3.08 -22.52
C ASP A 151 6.60 1.72 -22.20
N ILE A 152 5.50 1.45 -22.90
CA ILE A 152 4.64 0.29 -22.65
C ILE A 152 5.38 -1.05 -22.74
N ASN A 153 6.42 -1.17 -23.58
CA ASN A 153 7.15 -2.43 -23.72
C ASN A 153 7.98 -2.72 -22.47
N LYS A 154 8.68 -1.71 -21.95
CA LYS A 154 9.43 -1.80 -20.68
C LYS A 154 8.52 -2.03 -19.49
N ILE A 155 7.38 -1.32 -19.43
CA ILE A 155 6.37 -1.52 -18.39
C ILE A 155 5.86 -2.96 -18.39
N ASN A 156 5.45 -3.48 -19.55
CA ASN A 156 4.96 -4.85 -19.67
C ASN A 156 6.01 -5.87 -19.25
N TYR A 157 7.29 -5.62 -19.55
CA TYR A 157 8.38 -6.46 -19.06
C TYR A 157 8.45 -6.48 -17.52
N ILE A 158 8.39 -5.30 -16.88
CA ILE A 158 8.40 -5.19 -15.41
C ILE A 158 7.20 -5.90 -14.79
N ILE A 159 6.01 -5.65 -15.32
CA ILE A 159 4.76 -6.26 -14.86
C ILE A 159 4.85 -7.79 -14.98
N ASN A 160 5.35 -8.33 -16.09
CA ASN A 160 5.46 -9.77 -16.29
C ASN A 160 6.38 -10.44 -15.23
N ILE A 161 7.52 -9.83 -14.92
CA ILE A 161 8.43 -10.33 -13.87
C ILE A 161 7.75 -10.32 -12.51
N LEU A 162 7.09 -9.21 -12.16
CA LEU A 162 6.41 -9.07 -10.87
C LEU A 162 5.20 -10.00 -10.76
N ASN A 163 4.45 -10.20 -11.84
CA ASN A 163 3.35 -11.13 -11.93
C ASN A 163 3.82 -12.56 -11.65
N ASN A 164 4.91 -13.00 -12.28
CA ASN A 164 5.50 -14.33 -12.02
C ASN A 164 5.97 -14.50 -10.57
N TYR A 165 6.32 -13.40 -9.90
CA TYR A 165 6.71 -13.40 -8.49
C TYR A 165 5.52 -13.33 -7.51
N PHE A 166 4.29 -13.07 -7.97
CA PHE A 166 3.13 -12.75 -7.13
C PHE A 166 2.90 -13.72 -5.98
N SER A 167 2.95 -15.03 -6.24
CA SER A 167 2.70 -16.09 -5.24
C SER A 167 3.59 -16.01 -3.99
N LYS A 168 4.77 -15.39 -4.12
CA LYS A 168 5.68 -15.11 -3.00
C LYS A 168 5.67 -13.63 -2.63
N GLY A 169 5.56 -12.76 -3.62
CA GLY A 169 5.70 -11.31 -3.51
C GLY A 169 4.64 -10.62 -2.66
N TYR A 170 3.38 -11.09 -2.69
CA TYR A 170 2.28 -10.39 -2.01
C TYR A 170 2.46 -10.24 -0.49
N LYS A 171 3.35 -11.06 0.10
CA LYS A 171 3.66 -11.11 1.54
C LYS A 171 4.65 -10.01 1.97
N TYR A 172 5.31 -9.33 1.04
CA TYR A 172 6.30 -8.30 1.34
C TYR A 172 5.66 -6.90 1.23
N ILE A 173 5.95 -6.03 2.21
CA ILE A 173 5.32 -4.70 2.29
C ILE A 173 5.54 -3.86 1.03
N TYR A 174 6.78 -3.73 0.56
CA TYR A 174 7.11 -2.90 -0.59
C TYR A 174 6.69 -3.56 -1.91
N THR A 175 6.79 -4.89 -2.01
CA THR A 175 6.38 -5.60 -3.23
C THR A 175 4.87 -5.54 -3.39
N ASN A 176 4.14 -5.68 -2.27
CA ASN A 176 2.69 -5.53 -2.25
C ASN A 176 2.27 -4.12 -2.69
N TYR A 177 2.96 -3.07 -2.23
CA TYR A 177 2.73 -1.71 -2.72
C TYR A 177 2.84 -1.63 -4.26
N ILE A 178 3.86 -2.25 -4.87
CA ILE A 178 3.98 -2.27 -6.33
C ILE A 178 2.82 -3.01 -7.01
N TYR A 179 2.33 -4.12 -6.46
CA TYR A 179 1.12 -4.76 -7.00
C TYR A 179 -0.10 -3.85 -6.95
N GLN A 180 -0.26 -3.07 -5.87
CA GLN A 180 -1.34 -2.09 -5.77
C GLN A 180 -1.23 -1.01 -6.85
N ILE A 181 -0.02 -0.47 -7.07
CA ILE A 181 0.27 0.47 -8.17
C ILE A 181 -0.05 -0.15 -9.53
N ILE A 182 0.39 -1.39 -9.79
CA ILE A 182 0.10 -2.07 -11.07
C ILE A 182 -1.41 -2.23 -11.29
N ILE A 183 -2.17 -2.58 -10.25
CA ILE A 183 -3.62 -2.73 -10.34
C ILE A 183 -4.31 -1.39 -10.64
N GLN A 184 -3.81 -0.30 -10.07
CA GLN A 184 -4.35 1.05 -10.26
C GLN A 184 -4.01 1.62 -11.64
N LEU A 185 -2.76 1.53 -12.06
CA LEU A 185 -2.28 2.08 -13.33
C LEU A 185 -2.64 1.21 -14.54
N TYR A 186 -2.72 -0.11 -14.36
CA TYR A 186 -2.91 -1.09 -15.45
C TYR A 186 -4.04 -2.07 -15.12
N PRO A 187 -5.31 -1.61 -15.17
CA PRO A 187 -6.48 -2.40 -14.75
C PRO A 187 -6.67 -3.71 -15.51
N GLN A 188 -6.09 -3.86 -16.71
CA GLN A 188 -6.06 -5.14 -17.44
C GLN A 188 -5.42 -6.29 -16.65
N ASN A 189 -4.55 -5.99 -15.67
CA ASN A 189 -3.92 -7.00 -14.81
C ASN A 189 -4.84 -7.52 -13.70
N LYS A 190 -5.99 -6.88 -13.44
CA LYS A 190 -6.90 -7.30 -12.35
C LYS A 190 -7.37 -8.75 -12.50
N LYS A 191 -7.61 -9.22 -13.72
CA LYS A 191 -7.99 -10.62 -13.99
C LYS A 191 -6.88 -11.60 -13.62
N TYR A 192 -5.61 -11.24 -13.89
CA TYR A 192 -4.46 -12.05 -13.49
C TYR A 192 -4.39 -12.20 -11.97
N TYR A 193 -4.43 -11.09 -11.24
CA TYR A 193 -4.37 -11.13 -9.78
C TYR A 193 -5.58 -11.84 -9.18
N LEU A 194 -6.78 -11.61 -9.72
CA LEU A 194 -7.97 -12.34 -9.32
C LEU A 194 -7.76 -13.85 -9.42
N TYR A 195 -7.32 -14.35 -10.57
CA TYR A 195 -7.09 -15.79 -10.77
C TYR A 195 -6.15 -16.38 -9.70
N HIS A 196 -5.01 -15.73 -9.44
CA HIS A 196 -4.08 -16.18 -8.41
C HIS A 196 -4.64 -16.06 -6.99
N ILE A 197 -5.44 -15.04 -6.73
CA ILE A 197 -6.10 -14.84 -5.44
C ILE A 197 -7.12 -15.94 -5.18
N LEU A 198 -7.96 -16.27 -6.16
CA LEU A 198 -8.99 -17.31 -5.98
C LEU A 198 -8.37 -18.68 -5.70
N ASN A 199 -7.23 -19.00 -6.31
CA ASN A 199 -6.53 -20.26 -6.07
C ASN A 199 -5.93 -20.40 -4.66
N ASN A 200 -5.63 -19.27 -3.98
CA ASN A 200 -5.05 -19.26 -2.63
C ASN A 200 -5.82 -18.29 -1.70
N PHE A 201 -7.15 -18.31 -1.79
CA PHE A 201 -8.00 -17.23 -1.28
C PHE A 201 -7.84 -16.98 0.22
N ILE A 202 -7.87 -18.04 1.03
CA ILE A 202 -7.72 -17.92 2.48
C ILE A 202 -6.34 -17.39 2.84
N GLU A 203 -5.27 -17.95 2.28
CA GLU A 203 -3.89 -17.56 2.59
C GLU A 203 -3.63 -16.08 2.30
N ILE A 204 -4.07 -15.62 1.13
CA ILE A 204 -3.86 -14.22 0.71
C ILE A 204 -4.75 -13.28 1.54
N SER A 205 -6.03 -13.62 1.75
CA SER A 205 -6.97 -12.79 2.49
C SER A 205 -6.60 -12.64 3.97
N THR A 206 -5.97 -13.65 4.56
CA THR A 206 -5.54 -13.66 5.97
C THR A 206 -4.13 -13.10 6.18
N ASN A 207 -3.42 -12.75 5.10
CA ASN A 207 -2.12 -12.11 5.14
C ASN A 207 -2.24 -10.58 5.33
N GLN A 208 -1.35 -10.00 6.13
CA GLN A 208 -1.38 -8.58 6.50
C GLN A 208 -1.30 -7.58 5.33
N TYR A 209 -0.66 -7.96 4.22
CA TYR A 209 -0.57 -7.14 3.01
C TYR A 209 -1.40 -7.75 1.88
N GLY A 210 -1.44 -9.08 1.77
CA GLY A 210 -2.25 -9.78 0.76
C GLY A 210 -3.72 -9.36 0.80
N CYS A 211 -4.26 -9.13 1.99
CA CYS A 211 -5.64 -8.70 2.16
C CYS A 211 -5.96 -7.35 1.51
N ILE A 212 -4.96 -6.47 1.36
CA ILE A 212 -5.10 -5.14 0.76
C ILE A 212 -5.40 -5.28 -0.74
N ILE A 213 -4.75 -6.22 -1.41
CA ILE A 213 -4.99 -6.50 -2.84
C ILE A 213 -6.41 -7.03 -3.05
N VAL A 214 -6.87 -7.94 -2.19
CA VAL A 214 -8.26 -8.44 -2.22
C VAL A 214 -9.25 -7.31 -1.98
N TYR A 215 -8.94 -6.40 -1.04
CA TYR A 215 -9.76 -5.22 -0.76
C TYR A 215 -9.87 -4.30 -1.97
N ILE A 216 -8.77 -4.03 -2.69
CA ILE A 216 -8.79 -3.20 -3.90
C ILE A 216 -9.62 -3.85 -5.00
N LEU A 217 -9.46 -5.16 -5.23
CA LEU A 217 -10.22 -5.87 -6.26
C LEU A 217 -11.71 -5.97 -5.93
N LEU A 218 -12.11 -5.89 -4.66
CA LEU A 218 -13.53 -5.81 -4.27
C LEU A 218 -14.22 -4.53 -4.75
N GLU A 219 -13.48 -3.47 -5.07
CA GLU A 219 -14.06 -2.23 -5.59
C GLU A 219 -14.37 -2.31 -7.09
N ASP A 220 -13.94 -3.38 -7.77
CA ASP A 220 -14.17 -3.55 -9.20
C ASP A 220 -15.48 -4.28 -9.49
N GLU A 221 -16.42 -3.58 -10.13
CA GLU A 221 -17.75 -4.07 -10.52
C GLU A 221 -17.70 -5.32 -11.41
N THR A 222 -16.61 -5.57 -12.13
CA THR A 222 -16.49 -6.74 -13.01
C THR A 222 -16.04 -8.00 -12.29
N ILE A 223 -15.52 -7.87 -11.05
CA ILE A 223 -14.80 -8.96 -10.36
C ILE A 223 -15.32 -9.22 -8.95
N TYR A 224 -15.92 -8.24 -8.28
CA TYR A 224 -16.29 -8.33 -6.85
C TYR A 224 -17.11 -9.58 -6.50
N LEU A 225 -18.00 -10.04 -7.39
CA LEU A 225 -18.84 -11.23 -7.15
C LEU A 225 -18.00 -12.50 -6.92
N HIS A 226 -16.90 -12.69 -7.65
CA HIS A 226 -16.02 -13.84 -7.45
C HIS A 226 -15.39 -13.83 -6.05
N ILE A 227 -15.02 -12.65 -5.56
CA ILE A 227 -14.46 -12.48 -4.22
C ILE A 227 -15.54 -12.72 -3.17
N ILE A 228 -16.74 -12.16 -3.32
CA ILE A 228 -17.87 -12.38 -2.41
C ILE A 228 -18.23 -13.86 -2.29
N THR A 229 -18.25 -14.57 -3.42
CA THR A 229 -18.50 -16.01 -3.46
C THR A 229 -17.52 -16.76 -2.55
N ASN A 230 -16.22 -16.47 -2.69
CA ASN A 230 -15.18 -17.11 -1.89
C ASN A 230 -15.19 -16.69 -0.42
N ILE A 231 -15.57 -15.44 -0.12
CA ILE A 231 -15.80 -14.98 1.25
C ILE A 231 -16.89 -15.81 1.92
N ILE A 232 -17.99 -16.10 1.22
CA ILE A 232 -19.11 -16.85 1.79
C ILE A 232 -18.73 -18.31 2.00
N ILE A 233 -18.08 -18.94 1.01
CA ILE A 233 -17.58 -20.32 1.12
C ILE A 233 -16.63 -20.49 2.31
N HIS A 234 -15.75 -19.51 2.54
CA HIS A 234 -14.70 -19.57 3.57
C HIS A 234 -14.96 -18.67 4.78
N PHE A 235 -16.21 -18.27 5.01
CA PHE A 235 -16.55 -17.23 6.01
C PHE A 235 -15.96 -17.53 7.40
N ASN A 236 -16.11 -18.77 7.88
CA ASN A 236 -15.65 -19.21 9.20
C ASN A 236 -14.12 -19.11 9.37
N ASN A 237 -13.36 -19.34 8.29
CA ASN A 237 -11.91 -19.22 8.29
C ASN A 237 -11.46 -17.75 8.30
N LEU A 238 -12.28 -16.85 7.76
CA LEU A 238 -11.91 -15.46 7.49
C LEU A 238 -12.35 -14.49 8.59
N TYR A 239 -13.51 -14.67 9.23
CA TYR A 239 -14.07 -13.65 10.13
C TYR A 239 -13.26 -13.44 11.41
N LEU A 240 -12.55 -14.47 11.90
CA LEU A 240 -11.74 -14.41 13.12
C LEU A 240 -10.38 -13.74 12.89
N ASN A 241 -9.91 -13.70 11.65
CA ASN A 241 -8.60 -13.14 11.34
C ASN A 241 -8.67 -11.61 11.24
N LYS A 242 -7.72 -10.96 11.94
CA LYS A 242 -7.65 -9.49 12.08
C LYS A 242 -7.52 -8.70 10.78
N TYR A 243 -7.13 -9.35 9.68
CA TYR A 243 -6.97 -8.75 8.36
C TYR A 243 -8.16 -9.06 7.44
N SER A 244 -8.48 -10.35 7.24
CA SER A 244 -9.59 -10.76 6.36
C SER A 244 -10.97 -10.31 6.84
N PHE A 245 -11.14 -10.09 8.14
CA PHE A 245 -12.35 -9.47 8.69
C PHE A 245 -12.72 -8.15 7.98
N TYR A 246 -11.72 -7.34 7.60
CA TYR A 246 -11.98 -6.08 6.91
C TYR A 246 -12.43 -6.27 5.46
N ILE A 247 -11.95 -7.32 4.80
CA ILE A 247 -12.43 -7.72 3.48
C ILE A 247 -13.91 -8.10 3.58
N ILE A 248 -14.31 -8.88 4.59
CA ILE A 248 -15.73 -9.22 4.83
C ILE A 248 -16.55 -7.95 5.07
N LEU A 249 -16.07 -7.04 5.93
CA LEU A 249 -16.79 -5.79 6.15
C LEU A 249 -16.97 -5.03 4.83
N LYS A 250 -15.92 -4.88 4.03
CA LYS A 250 -15.97 -4.19 2.73
C LYS A 250 -16.89 -4.90 1.74
N SER A 251 -16.91 -6.23 1.72
CA SER A 251 -17.76 -7.00 0.80
C SER A 251 -19.25 -6.78 1.05
N ILE A 252 -19.65 -6.49 2.30
CA ILE A 252 -21.03 -6.08 2.65
C ILE A 252 -21.44 -4.77 1.94
N ASP A 253 -20.49 -3.99 1.44
CA ASP A 253 -20.81 -2.80 0.64
C ASP A 253 -21.30 -3.12 -0.77
N TYR A 254 -20.98 -4.30 -1.30
CA TYR A 254 -21.27 -4.73 -2.66
C TYR A 254 -22.09 -6.04 -2.71
N ILE A 255 -22.54 -6.53 -1.55
CA ILE A 255 -23.22 -7.83 -1.46
C ILE A 255 -24.61 -7.80 -2.11
N THR A 256 -24.91 -8.81 -2.91
CA THR A 256 -26.21 -8.97 -3.58
C THR A 256 -27.24 -9.64 -2.66
N PRO A 257 -28.55 -9.49 -2.91
CA PRO A 257 -29.60 -10.13 -2.12
C PRO A 257 -29.51 -11.66 -2.03
N GLU A 258 -28.88 -12.31 -3.01
CA GLU A 258 -28.64 -13.75 -3.00
C GLU A 258 -27.56 -14.11 -1.98
N TYR A 259 -26.43 -13.42 -2.04
CA TYR A 259 -25.31 -13.63 -1.13
C TYR A 259 -25.61 -13.16 0.29
N THR A 260 -26.48 -12.15 0.49
CA THR A 260 -26.95 -11.79 1.83
C THR A 260 -27.75 -12.91 2.49
N LYS A 261 -28.60 -13.63 1.75
CA LYS A 261 -29.33 -14.80 2.26
C LYS A 261 -28.39 -15.93 2.68
N GLN A 262 -27.37 -16.20 1.86
CA GLN A 262 -26.36 -17.21 2.20
C GLN A 262 -25.60 -16.83 3.47
N LEU A 263 -25.15 -15.57 3.56
CA LEU A 263 -24.48 -15.05 4.76
C LEU A 263 -25.40 -15.07 5.98
N PHE A 264 -26.68 -14.73 5.83
CA PHE A 264 -27.69 -14.84 6.88
C PHE A 264 -27.77 -16.26 7.41
N ASN A 265 -27.87 -17.28 6.54
CA ASN A 265 -27.96 -18.67 6.97
C ASN A 265 -26.71 -19.12 7.76
N ILE A 266 -25.52 -18.70 7.34
CA ILE A 266 -24.27 -18.96 8.07
C ILE A 266 -24.31 -18.35 9.47
N LEU A 267 -24.75 -17.09 9.57
CA LEU A 267 -24.82 -16.37 10.84
C LEU A 267 -25.91 -16.93 11.75
N PHE A 268 -27.10 -17.20 11.21
CA PHE A 268 -28.28 -17.66 11.95
C PHE A 268 -27.99 -18.95 12.71
N ASN A 269 -27.31 -19.91 12.07
CA ASN A 269 -26.97 -21.20 12.67
C ASN A 269 -26.08 -21.08 13.92
N ASN A 270 -25.27 -20.03 14.05
CA ASN A 270 -24.36 -19.83 15.17
C ASN A 270 -24.44 -18.40 15.73
N ILE A 271 -25.65 -17.81 15.72
CA ILE A 271 -25.81 -16.36 15.97
C ILE A 271 -25.27 -15.94 17.33
N ILE A 272 -25.50 -16.72 18.39
CA ILE A 272 -24.98 -16.45 19.73
C ILE A 272 -23.45 -16.31 19.71
N LEU A 273 -22.76 -17.21 19.01
CA LEU A 273 -21.30 -17.27 18.91
C LEU A 273 -20.75 -16.02 18.21
N TYR A 274 -21.36 -15.63 17.09
CA TYR A 274 -20.98 -14.41 16.38
C TYR A 274 -21.31 -13.13 17.17
N SER A 275 -22.40 -13.11 17.94
CA SER A 275 -22.82 -11.93 18.70
C SER A 275 -21.94 -11.64 19.91
N ILE A 276 -21.22 -12.63 20.44
CA ILE A 276 -20.27 -12.47 21.55
C ILE A 276 -18.83 -12.28 21.08
N ASP A 277 -18.52 -12.64 19.84
CA ASP A 277 -17.23 -12.37 19.21
C ASP A 277 -17.14 -10.92 18.70
N LYS A 278 -15.98 -10.27 18.89
CA LYS A 278 -15.78 -8.86 18.54
C LYS A 278 -15.85 -8.60 17.02
N TYR A 279 -15.45 -9.57 16.19
CA TYR A 279 -15.45 -9.46 14.73
C TYR A 279 -16.82 -9.86 14.19
N GLY A 280 -17.36 -11.00 14.61
CA GLY A 280 -18.71 -11.45 14.28
C GLY A 280 -19.77 -10.38 14.58
N LEU A 281 -19.70 -9.76 15.76
CA LEU A 281 -20.64 -8.72 16.15
C LEU A 281 -20.59 -7.49 15.23
N ARG A 282 -19.41 -7.12 14.74
CA ARG A 282 -19.27 -5.98 13.82
C ARG A 282 -19.85 -6.29 12.43
N ILE A 283 -19.72 -7.53 11.96
CA ILE A 283 -20.36 -7.99 10.72
C ILE A 283 -21.88 -7.90 10.86
N ILE A 284 -22.44 -8.47 11.94
CA ILE A 284 -23.89 -8.43 12.20
C ILE A 284 -24.40 -6.99 12.30
N LYS A 285 -23.69 -6.13 13.06
CA LYS A 285 -24.04 -4.70 13.17
C LYS A 285 -24.01 -4.01 11.80
N LYS A 286 -23.03 -4.29 10.95
CA LYS A 286 -22.96 -3.70 9.61
C LYS A 286 -24.14 -4.13 8.75
N LEU A 287 -24.52 -5.41 8.79
CA LEU A 287 -25.69 -5.94 8.06
C LEU A 287 -27.00 -5.27 8.51
N ILE A 288 -27.21 -5.15 9.83
CA ILE A 288 -28.41 -4.50 10.39
C ILE A 288 -28.43 -3.00 10.04
N ASN A 289 -27.29 -2.30 10.17
CA ASN A 289 -27.21 -0.86 9.86
C ASN A 289 -27.50 -0.58 8.39
N LYS A 290 -27.08 -1.46 7.49
CA LYS A 290 -27.38 -1.38 6.05
C LYS A 290 -28.78 -1.88 5.70
N LYS A 291 -29.57 -2.32 6.68
CA LYS A 291 -30.91 -2.92 6.50
C LYS A 291 -30.90 -4.11 5.53
N LEU A 292 -29.76 -4.82 5.45
CA LEU A 292 -29.63 -6.04 4.65
C LEU A 292 -30.27 -7.24 5.34
N ILE A 293 -30.35 -7.19 6.68
CA ILE A 293 -31.00 -8.17 7.56
C ILE A 293 -31.72 -7.39 8.65
N LEU A 294 -32.91 -7.81 9.04
CA LEU A 294 -33.62 -7.24 10.19
C LEU A 294 -33.19 -7.92 11.49
N PHE A 295 -33.16 -7.14 12.58
CA PHE A 295 -32.78 -7.65 13.90
C PHE A 295 -33.68 -8.81 14.34
N ASN A 296 -35.00 -8.70 14.11
CA ASN A 296 -35.98 -9.70 14.51
C ASN A 296 -35.91 -10.98 13.67
N ASP A 297 -35.37 -10.92 12.45
CA ASP A 297 -35.23 -12.09 11.59
C ASP A 297 -34.07 -12.98 12.06
N ILE A 298 -33.00 -12.38 12.57
CA ILE A 298 -31.78 -13.11 12.91
C ILE A 298 -31.71 -13.54 14.38
N TYR A 299 -32.44 -12.88 15.28
CA TYR A 299 -32.44 -13.17 16.71
C TYR A 299 -33.80 -13.69 17.19
N THR A 300 -33.80 -14.88 17.79
CA THR A 300 -34.92 -15.37 18.59
C THR A 300 -34.86 -14.82 20.01
N TYR A 301 -35.99 -14.85 20.71
CA TYR A 301 -36.07 -14.45 22.12
C TYR A 301 -35.06 -15.20 23.01
N ASN A 302 -34.94 -16.52 22.83
CA ASN A 302 -33.98 -17.33 23.57
C ASN A 302 -32.53 -16.91 23.31
N ASN A 303 -32.18 -16.60 22.05
CA ASN A 303 -30.84 -16.13 21.70
C ASN A 303 -30.53 -14.81 22.41
N ILE A 304 -31.50 -13.90 22.46
CA ILE A 304 -31.36 -12.59 23.13
C ILE A 304 -31.09 -12.78 24.63
N ILE A 305 -31.85 -13.64 25.31
CA ILE A 305 -31.65 -13.92 26.75
C ILE A 305 -30.24 -14.43 27.01
N ILE A 306 -29.76 -15.40 26.23
CA ILE A 306 -28.43 -15.99 26.38
C ILE A 306 -27.34 -14.92 26.21
N ILE A 307 -27.48 -14.07 25.17
CA ILE A 307 -26.53 -13.00 24.89
C ILE A 307 -26.53 -11.94 26.01
N LEU A 308 -27.70 -11.55 26.52
CA LEU A 308 -27.81 -10.59 27.63
C LEU A 308 -27.15 -11.13 28.90
N ASN A 309 -27.39 -12.40 29.24
CA ASN A 309 -26.74 -13.06 30.37
C ASN A 309 -25.22 -13.10 30.22
N TYR A 310 -24.71 -13.40 29.03
CA TYR A 310 -23.28 -13.38 28.75
C TYR A 310 -22.67 -11.99 28.98
N TYR A 311 -23.29 -10.92 28.45
CA TYR A 311 -22.77 -9.56 28.62
C TYR A 311 -22.92 -9.04 30.05
N LYS A 312 -23.99 -9.43 30.77
CA LYS A 312 -24.16 -9.12 32.20
C LYS A 312 -23.00 -9.69 33.02
N ASN A 313 -22.62 -10.94 32.77
CA ASN A 313 -21.56 -11.63 33.50
C ASN A 313 -20.15 -11.15 33.09
N ASN A 314 -19.99 -10.52 31.93
CA ASN A 314 -18.70 -10.07 31.38
C ASN A 314 -18.60 -8.55 31.18
N TYR A 315 -19.39 -7.77 31.92
CA TYR A 315 -19.60 -6.34 31.67
C TYR A 315 -18.30 -5.52 31.59
N ASN A 316 -17.31 -5.84 32.44
CA ASN A 316 -16.03 -5.13 32.47
C ASN A 316 -15.15 -5.36 31.23
N LYS A 317 -15.32 -6.48 30.50
CA LYS A 317 -14.52 -6.80 29.30
C LYS A 317 -15.13 -6.23 28.01
N ASN A 318 -16.44 -5.97 27.99
CA ASN A 318 -17.21 -5.82 26.75
C ASN A 318 -17.94 -4.47 26.59
N LYS A 319 -17.66 -3.46 27.43
CA LYS A 319 -18.35 -2.14 27.42
C LYS A 319 -18.54 -1.51 26.03
N ASN A 320 -17.55 -1.65 25.13
CA ASN A 320 -17.56 -1.02 23.81
C ASN A 320 -18.02 -1.95 22.66
N PHE A 321 -18.28 -3.22 22.95
CA PHE A 321 -18.57 -4.25 21.95
C PHE A 321 -19.78 -5.07 22.38
N SER A 322 -20.96 -4.46 22.41
CA SER A 322 -22.22 -5.14 22.76
C SER A 322 -23.30 -4.95 21.69
N ILE A 323 -24.18 -5.94 21.52
CA ILE A 323 -25.39 -5.85 20.69
C ILE A 323 -26.56 -5.18 21.44
N ILE A 324 -26.42 -4.95 22.76
CA ILE A 324 -27.46 -4.45 23.67
C ILE A 324 -28.21 -3.22 23.15
N PRO A 325 -27.55 -2.17 22.58
CA PRO A 325 -28.28 -1.02 22.06
C PRO A 325 -29.26 -1.38 20.93
N TYR A 326 -28.94 -2.39 20.11
CA TYR A 326 -29.84 -2.88 19.07
C TYR A 326 -30.99 -3.70 19.66
N ILE A 327 -30.73 -4.49 20.71
CA ILE A 327 -31.80 -5.19 21.45
C ILE A 327 -32.80 -4.17 22.01
N LEU A 328 -32.32 -3.15 22.73
CA LEU A 328 -33.17 -2.12 23.36
C LEU A 328 -33.94 -1.29 22.33
N LYS A 329 -33.37 -1.02 21.16
CA LYS A 329 -34.07 -0.28 20.10
C LYS A 329 -35.20 -1.11 19.48
N ASN A 330 -35.09 -2.43 19.50
CA ASN A 330 -36.08 -3.35 18.92
C ASN A 330 -36.94 -4.04 19.99
N SER A 331 -36.79 -3.70 21.28
CA SER A 331 -37.48 -4.37 22.39
C SER A 331 -38.96 -4.02 22.54
N ASN A 332 -39.48 -3.04 21.80
CA ASN A 332 -40.93 -2.78 21.73
C ASN A 332 -41.74 -3.98 21.18
N TYR A 333 -41.08 -5.02 20.67
CA TYR A 333 -41.69 -6.28 20.23
C TYR A 333 -41.78 -7.36 21.33
N TYR A 334 -41.18 -7.14 22.50
CA TYR A 334 -41.02 -8.18 23.54
C TYR A 334 -41.65 -7.81 24.90
N ASN A 335 -42.64 -6.90 24.89
CA ASN A 335 -43.47 -6.60 26.06
C ASN A 335 -44.46 -7.72 26.36
#